data_AF-A0AA95MZ46-F1
#
_entry.id   AF-A0AA95MZ46-F1
#
_cell.length_a   1.000
_cell.length_b   1.000
_cell.length_c   1.000
_cell.angle_alpha   90.00
_cell.angle_beta   90.00
_cell.angle_gamma   90.00
#
_symmetry.space_group_name_H-M   'P 1'
#
loop_
_entity.id
_entity.type
_entity.pdbx_description
1 polymer ?
#
loop_
_entity_poly.entity_id
_entity_poly.type
_entity_poly.pdbx_seq_one_letter_code
_entity_poly.pdbx_strand_id
1 'polypeptide(L)' 'MGGYIADLSMVAILIIGITAFMGVITNGFGEKVFGGKKRSEFVEQSARFQTRWKSVGGKKK' A
#
# COMPACT_ATOMS: atom_id res chain seq x y z
N MET A 1 -2.33 -24.41 -36.76
CA MET A 1 -3.20 -23.88 -35.68
C MET A 1 -2.75 -24.30 -34.28
N GLY A 2 -2.46 -25.56 -33.99
CA GLY A 2 -2.02 -25.98 -32.64
C GLY A 2 -0.76 -25.27 -32.09
N GLY A 3 0.30 -25.13 -32.90
CA GLY A 3 1.52 -24.41 -32.49
C GLY A 3 1.28 -22.93 -32.22
N TYR A 4 0.54 -22.24 -33.09
CA TYR A 4 0.16 -20.84 -32.89
C TYR A 4 -0.63 -20.61 -31.59
N ILE A 5 -1.55 -21.54 -31.24
CA ILE A 5 -2.30 -21.46 -29.97
C ILE A 5 -1.36 -21.67 -28.78
N ALA A 6 -0.40 -22.60 -28.86
CA ALA A 6 0.56 -22.85 -27.79
C ALA A 6 1.47 -21.63 -27.54
N ASP A 7 1.99 -21.02 -28.61
CA ASP A 7 2.83 -19.83 -28.53
C ASP A 7 2.06 -18.64 -27.93
N LEU A 8 0.82 -18.42 -28.40
CA LEU A 8 -0.03 -17.36 -27.89
C LEU A 8 -0.39 -17.58 -26.41
N SER A 9 -0.67 -18.82 -26.01
CA SER A 9 -0.94 -19.19 -24.63
C SER A 9 0.27 -18.94 -23.72
N MET A 10 1.47 -19.28 -24.21
CA MET A 10 2.72 -19.10 -23.46
C MET A 10 3.01 -17.62 -23.20
N VAL A 11 2.84 -16.77 -24.23
CA VAL A 11 2.99 -15.32 -24.09
C VAL A 11 1.91 -14.73 -23.19
N ALA A 12 0.65 -15.17 -23.32
CA ALA A 12 -0.44 -14.68 -22.48
C ALA A 12 -0.21 -14.97 -21.00
N ILE A 13 0.20 -16.20 -20.65
CA ILE A 13 0.50 -16.57 -19.26
C ILE A 13 1.68 -15.75 -18.72
N LEU A 14 2.71 -15.52 -19.53
CA LEU A 14 3.86 -14.71 -19.14
C LEU A 14 3.45 -13.27 -18.80
N ILE A 15 2.65 -12.63 -19.66
CA ILE A 15 2.19 -11.25 -19.45
C ILE A 15 1.29 -11.15 -18.22
N ILE A 16 0.34 -12.09 -18.05
CA ILE A 16 -0.54 -12.14 -16.87
C ILE A 16 0.29 -12.34 -15.60
N GLY A 17 1.26 -13.25 -15.63
CA GLY A 17 2.16 -13.53 -14.51
C GLY A 17 2.94 -12.29 -14.08
N ILE A 18 3.57 -11.58 -15.02
CA ILE A 18 4.32 -10.35 -14.73
C ILE A 18 3.39 -9.26 -14.17
N THR A 19 2.22 -9.07 -14.78
CA THR A 19 1.26 -8.03 -14.36
C THR A 19 0.72 -8.29 -12.95
N ALA A 20 0.32 -9.54 -12.66
CA ALA A 20 -0.16 -9.93 -11.34
C ALA A 20 0.96 -9.87 -10.29
N PHE A 21 2.17 -10.28 -10.63
CA PHE A 21 3.33 -10.24 -9.75
C PHE A 21 3.73 -8.80 -9.40
N MET A 22 3.63 -7.87 -10.35
CA MET A 22 3.93 -6.46 -10.11
C MET A 22 2.96 -5.84 -9.08
N GLY A 23 1.68 -6.20 -9.12
CA GLY A 23 0.69 -5.79 -8.12
C GLY A 23 0.97 -6.36 -6.73
N VAL A 24 1.31 -7.66 -6.65
CA VAL A 24 1.65 -8.33 -5.37
C VAL A 24 2.95 -7.79 -4.78
N ILE A 25 4.00 -7.60 -5.60
CA ILE A 25 5.24 -6.96 -5.12
C ILE A 25 4.94 -5.55 -4.67
N THR A 26 4.22 -4.73 -5.44
CA THR A 26 3.98 -3.34 -5.05
C THR A 26 3.17 -3.23 -3.77
N ASN A 27 2.15 -4.09 -3.57
CA ASN A 27 1.40 -4.13 -2.32
C ASN A 27 2.21 -4.71 -1.16
N GLY A 28 2.93 -5.82 -1.37
CA GLY A 28 3.74 -6.44 -0.32
C GLY A 28 4.98 -5.63 0.06
N PHE A 29 5.63 -4.98 -0.90
CA PHE A 29 6.74 -4.05 -0.70
C PHE A 29 6.24 -2.72 -0.14
N GLY A 30 5.11 -2.22 -0.62
CA GLY A 30 4.44 -1.05 -0.05
C GLY A 30 4.10 -1.25 1.43
N GLU A 31 3.53 -2.40 1.79
CA GLU A 31 3.19 -2.72 3.17
C GLU A 31 4.43 -2.98 4.04
N LYS A 32 5.45 -3.69 3.55
CA LYS A 32 6.70 -3.92 4.32
C LYS A 32 7.60 -2.70 4.44
N VAL A 33 7.73 -1.88 3.38
CA VAL A 33 8.63 -0.71 3.34
C VAL A 33 7.95 0.55 3.85
N PHE A 34 6.67 0.78 3.51
CA PHE A 34 5.92 1.96 3.97
C PHE A 34 4.94 1.67 5.12
N GLY A 35 4.40 0.45 5.22
CA GLY A 35 3.41 0.09 6.25
C GLY A 35 3.98 -0.17 7.66
N GLY A 36 5.27 -0.52 7.79
CA GLY A 36 5.86 -0.89 9.08
C GLY A 36 6.20 0.29 10.02
N LYS A 37 6.62 1.44 9.48
CA LYS A 37 7.06 2.60 10.29
C LYS A 37 6.20 3.86 10.15
N LYS A 38 5.42 4.00 9.07
CA LYS A 38 4.66 5.23 8.80
C LYS A 38 3.15 5.13 9.02
N ARG A 39 2.63 3.96 9.42
CA ARG A 39 1.20 3.79 9.70
C ARG A 39 0.74 4.63 10.90
N SER A 40 1.61 4.81 11.90
CA SER A 40 1.32 5.68 13.05
C SER A 40 1.84 7.11 12.89
N GLU A 41 2.67 7.43 11.90
CA GLU A 41 3.27 8.77 11.79
C GLU A 41 2.18 9.84 11.63
N PHE A 42 1.17 9.56 10.81
CA PHE A 42 0.01 10.45 10.65
C PHE A 42 -0.90 10.49 11.88
N VAL A 43 -1.06 9.35 12.58
CA VAL A 43 -1.87 9.26 13.80
C VAL A 43 -1.17 9.95 14.97
N GLU A 44 0.14 9.83 15.08
CA GLU A 44 0.99 10.40 16.13
C GLU A 44 1.21 11.90 15.92
N GLN A 45 1.40 12.35 14.68
CA GLN A 45 1.35 13.77 14.32
C GLN A 45 -0.01 14.38 14.66
N SER A 46 -1.11 13.71 14.27
CA SER A 46 -2.47 14.15 14.60
C SER A 46 -2.71 14.18 16.11
N ALA A 47 -2.24 13.15 16.83
CA ALA A 47 -2.33 13.09 18.29
C ALA A 47 -1.56 14.23 18.95
N ARG A 48 -0.31 14.50 18.54
CA ARG A 48 0.49 15.65 19.04
C ARG A 48 -0.24 16.98 18.85
N PHE A 49 -0.88 17.18 17.69
CA PHE A 49 -1.63 18.40 17.41
C PHE A 49 -2.89 18.50 18.29
N GLN A 50 -3.64 17.41 18.43
CA GLN A 50 -4.84 17.34 19.28
C GLN A 50 -4.54 17.49 20.79
N THR A 51 -3.43 16.94 21.28
CA THR A 51 -3.02 17.08 22.69
C THR A 51 -2.74 18.53 23.04
N ARG A 52 -2.11 19.30 22.14
CA ARG A 52 -1.92 20.75 22.36
C ARG A 52 -3.23 21.53 22.30
N TRP A 53 -4.18 21.13 21.46
CA TRP A 53 -5.49 21.79 21.35
C TRP A 53 -6.34 21.64 22.62
N LYS A 54 -6.31 20.48 23.29
CA LYS A 54 -6.97 20.28 24.59
C LYS A 54 -6.54 21.28 25.66
N SER A 55 -5.29 21.75 25.60
CA SER A 55 -4.76 22.76 26.54
C SER A 55 -5.32 24.17 26.30
N VAL A 56 -5.84 24.46 25.10
CA VAL A 56 -6.29 25.82 24.74
C VAL A 56 -7.80 25.99 24.91
N GLY A 57 -8.58 24.90 24.78
CA GLY A 57 -10.06 24.95 24.86
C GLY A 57 -10.68 24.48 26.19
N GLY A 58 -9.87 24.09 27.19
CA GLY A 58 -10.29 23.29 28.33
C GLY A 58 -10.59 24.01 29.65
N LYS A 59 -10.79 25.34 29.68
CA LYS A 59 -11.39 26.01 30.86
C LYS A 59 -12.88 26.25 30.62
N LYS A 60 -13.70 25.24 30.92
CA LYS A 60 -15.11 25.49 31.25
C LYS A 60 -15.15 25.94 32.72
N LYS A 61 -15.72 27.13 32.94
CA LYS A 61 -16.19 27.60 34.26
C LYS A 61 -17.19 26.62 34.83
#